data_AF-A0ABD4ZH77-F1
#
_entry.id   AF-A0ABD4ZH77-F1
#
_cell.length_a   1.000
_cell.length_b   1.000
_cell.length_c   1.000
_cell.angle_alpha   90.00
_cell.angle_beta   90.00
_cell.angle_gamma   90.00
#
_symmetry.space_group_name_H-M   'P 1'
#
loop_
_entity.id
_entity.type
_entity.pdbx_description
1 polymer ?
#
loop_
_entity_poly.entity_id
_entity_poly.type
_entity_poly.pdbx_seq_one_letter_code
_entity_poly.pdbx_strand_id
1 'polypeptide(L)'
;KDKVILDIINSKEFQRLRRIKQLGPASYVFQGATHTRFEHNLGVYELTRRICDIFEEKYTSKEPGDGLWDPNERLLAECAALLHDIGHGP
;
A
#
# COMPACT_ATOMS: atom_id res chain seq x y z
N LYS A 1 -15.84 -3.66 3.93
CA LYS A 1 -15.41 -4.52 2.80
C LYS A 1 -13.92 -4.86 2.92
N ASP A 2 -13.30 -4.64 4.09
CA ASP A 2 -11.85 -4.39 4.16
C ASP A 2 -11.21 -5.20 5.29
N LYS A 3 -11.83 -6.32 5.68
CA LYS A 3 -11.39 -7.11 6.84
C LYS A 3 -9.94 -7.55 6.67
N VAL A 4 -9.56 -8.04 5.49
CA VAL A 4 -8.19 -8.46 5.18
C VAL A 4 -7.20 -7.30 5.33
N ILE A 5 -7.53 -6.14 4.77
CA ILE A 5 -6.69 -4.94 4.85
C ILE A 5 -6.52 -4.49 6.31
N LEU A 6 -7.60 -4.45 7.09
CA LEU A 6 -7.54 -4.11 8.51
C LEU A 6 -6.74 -5.14 9.33
N ASP A 7 -6.89 -6.43 9.02
CA ASP A 7 -6.13 -7.51 9.67
C ASP A 7 -4.63 -7.38 9.37
N ILE A 8 -4.25 -7.05 8.13
CA ILE A 8 -2.86 -6.74 7.75
C ILE A 8 -2.36 -5.52 8.52
N ILE A 9 -3.12 -4.42 8.55
CA ILE A 9 -2.72 -3.19 9.24
C ILE A 9 -2.50 -3.47 10.74
N ASN A 10 -3.34 -4.30 11.35
CA ASN A 10 -3.26 -4.64 12.77
C ASN A 10 -2.22 -5.74 13.09
N SER A 11 -1.63 -6.38 12.08
CA SER A 11 -0.59 -7.40 12.27
C SER A 11 0.67 -6.82 12.92
N LYS A 12 1.41 -7.67 13.65
CA LYS A 12 2.64 -7.25 14.35
C LYS A 12 3.73 -6.85 13.36
N GLU A 13 3.76 -7.54 12.23
CA GLU A 13 4.69 -7.36 11.12
C GLU A 13 4.50 -5.97 10.51
N PHE A 14 3.26 -5.56 10.23
CA PHE A 14 2.99 -4.24 9.66
C PHE A 14 3.16 -3.12 10.69
N GLN A 15 2.70 -3.31 11.93
CA GLN A 15 2.89 -2.33 13.02
C GLN A 15 4.38 -2.07 13.32
N ARG A 16 5.29 -2.99 12.96
CA ARG A 16 6.75 -2.77 13.06
C ARG A 16 7.21 -1.53 12.28
N LEU A 17 6.59 -1.25 11.14
CA LEU A 17 7.00 -0.16 10.25
C LEU A 17 6.92 1.22 10.91
N ARG A 18 6.13 1.38 12.00
CA ARG A 18 6.08 2.61 12.81
C ARG A 18 7.41 2.98 13.46
N ARG A 19 8.36 2.04 13.53
CA ARG A 19 9.68 2.23 14.15
C ARG A 19 10.79 2.44 13.11
N ILE A 20 10.46 2.42 11.82
CA ILE A 20 11.43 2.51 10.73
C ILE A 20 11.21 3.83 10.00
N LYS A 21 12.18 4.75 10.08
CA LYS A 21 12.13 6.03 9.37
C LYS A 21 12.18 5.79 7.87
N GLN A 22 11.34 6.50 7.12
CA GLN A 22 11.31 6.37 5.66
C GLN A 22 12.67 6.73 5.04
N LEU A 23 13.30 7.80 5.54
CA LEU A 23 14.54 8.35 4.98
C LEU A 23 15.76 8.13 5.90
N GLY A 24 15.64 7.29 6.93
CA GLY A 24 16.76 6.93 7.81
C GLY A 24 17.56 8.15 8.31
N PRO A 25 18.88 8.21 8.10
CA PRO A 25 19.74 9.30 8.57
C PRO A 25 19.38 10.70 8.06
N ALA A 26 18.61 10.82 6.97
CA ALA A 26 18.20 12.13 6.46
C ALA A 26 17.39 12.92 7.49
N SER A 27 16.74 12.26 8.45
CA SER A 27 16.03 12.94 9.54
C SER A 27 16.94 13.78 10.45
N TYR A 28 18.25 13.52 10.46
CA TYR A 28 19.22 14.32 11.22
C TYR A 28 19.59 15.62 10.51
N VAL A 29 19.46 15.67 9.18
CA VAL A 29 19.70 16.87 8.37
C VAL A 29 18.40 17.66 8.19
N PHE A 30 17.33 16.95 7.84
CA PHE A 30 16.00 17.50 7.64
C PHE A 30 15.11 17.10 8.82
N GLN A 31 15.02 17.98 9.81
CA GLN A 31 14.29 17.72 11.06
C GLN A 31 12.79 17.43 10.86
N GLY A 32 12.21 17.80 9.71
CA GLY A 32 10.84 17.44 9.32
C GLY A 32 10.67 16.04 8.72
N ALA A 33 11.75 15.35 8.34
CA ALA A 33 11.71 14.00 7.77
C ALA A 33 11.54 12.92 8.87
N THR A 34 10.53 13.11 9.72
CA THR A 34 10.25 12.22 10.86
C THR A 34 9.33 11.06 10.52
N HIS A 35 8.76 11.07 9.31
CA HIS A 35 7.82 10.07 8.85
C HIS A 35 8.46 8.67 8.76
N THR A 36 7.63 7.67 8.95
CA THR A 36 7.96 6.24 9.00
C THR A 36 7.41 5.51 7.80
N ARG A 37 7.90 4.29 7.58
CA ARG A 37 7.39 3.43 6.52
C ARG A 37 5.93 3.07 6.70
N PHE A 38 5.40 3.13 7.92
CA PHE A 38 4.00 2.79 8.20
C PHE A 38 3.02 3.71 7.44
N GLU A 39 3.12 5.02 7.63
CA GLU A 39 2.23 5.98 6.95
C GLU A 39 2.50 6.05 5.45
N HIS A 40 3.74 5.80 5.01
CA HIS A 40 4.05 5.68 3.59
C HIS A 40 3.26 4.54 2.95
N ASN A 41 3.28 3.34 3.55
CA ASN A 41 2.56 2.17 3.04
C ASN A 41 1.03 2.38 3.06
N LEU A 42 0.49 3.05 4.07
CA LEU A 42 -0.93 3.46 4.06
C LEU A 42 -1.25 4.43 2.91
N GLY A 43 -0.34 5.36 2.60
CA GLY A 43 -0.48 6.26 1.46
C GLY A 43 -0.43 5.53 0.12
N VAL A 44 0.48 4.57 -0.04
CA VAL A 44 0.57 3.73 -1.26
C VAL A 44 -0.71 2.91 -1.43
N TYR A 45 -1.22 2.29 -0.36
CA TYR A 45 -2.51 1.61 -0.38
C TYR A 45 -3.66 2.54 -0.83
N GLU A 46 -3.78 3.73 -0.24
CA GLU A 46 -4.87 4.66 -0.59
C GLU A 46 -4.80 5.11 -2.06
N LEU A 47 -3.59 5.34 -2.59
CA LEU A 47 -3.43 5.64 -4.01
C LEU A 47 -3.82 4.46 -4.89
N THR A 48 -3.36 3.25 -4.56
CA THR A 48 -3.74 2.02 -5.28
C THR A 48 -5.25 1.82 -5.26
N ARG A 49 -5.91 1.98 -4.10
CA ARG A 49 -7.36 1.87 -3.95
C ARG A 49 -8.10 2.81 -4.91
N ARG A 50 -7.67 4.08 -5.00
CA ARG A 50 -8.26 5.07 -5.92
C ARG A 50 -8.01 4.73 -7.39
N ILE A 51 -6.83 4.20 -7.73
CA ILE A 51 -6.52 3.75 -9.09
C ILE A 51 -7.43 2.58 -9.46
N CYS A 52 -7.59 1.60 -8.56
CA CYS A 52 -8.52 0.49 -8.75
C CYS A 52 -9.97 0.98 -8.92
N ASP A 53 -10.42 1.97 -8.14
CA ASP A 53 -11.76 2.58 -8.31
C ASP A 53 -11.93 3.17 -9.74
N ILE A 54 -10.94 3.92 -10.24
CA ILE A 54 -10.96 4.51 -11.58
C ILE A 54 -10.93 3.43 -12.67
N PHE A 55 -10.14 2.38 -12.47
CA PHE A 55 -10.00 1.28 -13.42
C PHE A 55 -11.26 0.46 -13.51
N GLU A 56 -11.89 0.18 -12.37
CA GLU A 56 -13.19 -0.50 -12.30
C GLU A 56 -14.29 0.34 -12.98
N GLU A 57 -14.27 1.66 -12.83
CA GLU A 57 -15.24 2.55 -13.48
C GLU A 57 -15.04 2.65 -15.01
N LYS A 58 -13.79 2.79 -15.48
CA LYS A 58 -13.50 3.22 -16.86
C LYS A 58 -12.90 2.15 -17.76
N TYR A 59 -12.27 1.14 -17.17
CA TYR A 59 -11.41 0.19 -17.87
C TYR A 59 -11.66 -1.25 -17.40
N THR A 60 -12.88 -1.60 -16.96
CA THR A 60 -13.21 -2.97 -16.56
C THR A 60 -13.14 -3.94 -17.74
N SER A 61 -12.49 -5.08 -17.50
CA SER A 61 -12.38 -6.20 -18.42
C SER A 61 -13.75 -6.77 -18.78
N LYS A 62 -13.93 -7.02 -20.08
CA LYS A 62 -15.16 -7.60 -20.64
C LYS A 62 -14.96 -9.07 -20.95
N GLU A 63 -13.73 -9.48 -21.22
CA GLU A 63 -13.35 -10.85 -21.50
C GLU A 63 -11.93 -11.16 -21.02
N PRO A 64 -11.63 -12.40 -20.59
CA PRO A 64 -10.31 -12.76 -20.11
C PRO A 64 -9.21 -12.47 -21.15
N GLY A 65 -8.22 -11.67 -20.74
CA GLY A 65 -7.04 -11.38 -21.57
C GLY A 65 -7.18 -10.18 -22.51
N ASP A 66 -8.25 -9.39 -22.42
CA ASP A 66 -8.44 -8.14 -23.18
C ASP A 66 -7.51 -6.99 -22.78
N GLY A 67 -6.64 -7.20 -21.78
CA GLY A 67 -5.67 -6.22 -21.28
C GLY A 67 -6.28 -5.11 -20.42
N LEU A 68 -7.57 -5.21 -20.10
CA LEU A 68 -8.29 -4.29 -19.22
C LEU A 68 -8.23 -4.77 -17.76
N TRP A 69 -8.77 -3.97 -16.85
CA TRP A 69 -8.74 -4.22 -15.41
C TRP A 69 -9.72 -5.34 -15.02
N ASP A 70 -9.21 -6.42 -14.42
CA ASP A 70 -10.04 -7.43 -13.76
C ASP A 70 -10.34 -7.00 -12.32
N PRO A 71 -11.61 -6.73 -11.94
CA PRO A 71 -11.98 -6.36 -10.58
C PRO A 71 -11.59 -7.41 -9.51
N ASN A 72 -11.39 -8.67 -9.90
CA ASN A 72 -10.95 -9.72 -8.98
C ASN A 72 -9.50 -9.51 -8.49
N GLU A 73 -8.68 -8.77 -9.23
CA GLU A 73 -7.28 -8.45 -8.89
C GLU A 73 -7.17 -7.33 -7.84
N ARG A 74 -8.28 -6.67 -7.49
CA ARG A 74 -8.30 -5.53 -6.58
C ARG A 74 -7.65 -5.82 -5.23
N LEU A 75 -8.08 -6.90 -4.57
CA LEU A 75 -7.57 -7.24 -3.25
C LEU A 75 -6.07 -7.57 -3.29
N LEU A 76 -5.62 -8.24 -4.36
CA LEU A 76 -4.21 -8.53 -4.58
C LEU A 76 -3.40 -7.25 -4.71
N ALA A 77 -3.85 -6.32 -5.56
CA ALA A 77 -3.20 -5.02 -5.77
C ALA A 77 -3.12 -4.20 -4.47
N GLU A 78 -4.22 -4.11 -3.73
CA GLU A 78 -4.29 -3.41 -2.45
C GLU A 78 -3.36 -4.04 -1.40
N CYS A 79 -3.30 -5.38 -1.31
CA CYS A 79 -2.39 -6.08 -0.40
C CYS A 79 -0.92 -5.90 -0.81
N ALA A 80 -0.61 -5.99 -2.10
CA ALA A 80 0.73 -5.74 -2.62
C ALA A 80 1.19 -4.32 -2.31
N ALA A 81 0.32 -3.33 -2.50
CA ALA A 81 0.57 -1.94 -2.17
C ALA A 81 0.89 -1.73 -0.68
N LEU A 82 0.10 -2.34 0.20
CA LEU A 82 0.30 -2.28 1.65
C LEU A 82 1.58 -2.99 2.10
N LEU A 83 1.96 -4.09 1.45
CA LEU A 83 3.04 -4.96 1.91
C LEU A 83 4.37 -4.75 1.17
N HIS A 84 4.43 -3.91 0.13
CA HIS A 84 5.61 -3.78 -0.73
C HIS A 84 6.90 -3.47 0.06
N ASP A 85 6.77 -2.79 1.20
CA ASP A 85 7.88 -2.30 2.00
C ASP A 85 8.08 -3.11 3.31
N ILE A 86 7.33 -4.19 3.53
CA ILE A 86 7.31 -4.97 4.79
C ILE A 86 8.69 -5.56 5.16
N GLY A 87 9.52 -5.81 4.14
CA GLY A 87 10.85 -6.39 4.28
C GLY A 87 11.92 -5.41 4.79
N HIS A 88 11.64 -4.11 4.86
CA HIS A 88 12.66 -3.13 5.23
C HIS A 88 13.15 -3.27 6.67
N GLY A 89 14.47 -3.16 6.83
CA GLY A 89 15.18 -3.08 8.11
C GLY A 89 15.37 -1.64 8.59
N PRO A 90 16.06 -1.46 9.74
CA PRO A 90 16.48 -0.15 10.23
C PRO A 90 17.49 0.54 9.31
#